data_AF-A0A7A6TQM7-F1
#
_entry.id   AF-A0A7A6TQM7-F1
#
_cell.length_a   1.000
_cell.length_b   1.000
_cell.length_c   1.000
_cell.angle_alpha   90.00
_cell.angle_beta   90.00
_cell.angle_gamma   90.00
#
_symmetry.space_group_name_H-M   'P 1'
#
loop_
_entity.id
_entity.type
_entity.pdbx_description
1 polymer ?
#
loop_
_entity_poly.entity_id
_entity_poly.type
_entity_poly.pdbx_seq_one_letter_code
_entity_poly.pdbx_strand_id
1 'polypeptide(L)' 'EHAWLTTISWQQGTLEIKGLTTSITALNALETSLRQDASFHLNQRGATQQDAQGRWQFEYQLTRKVSDGHAL' A
#
# COMPACT_ATOMS: atom_id res chain seq x y z
N GLU A 1 -6.62 -12.13 11.97
CA GLU A 1 -6.99 -11.00 11.08
C GLU A 1 -6.75 -11.44 9.63
N HIS A 2 -7.64 -11.12 8.69
CA HIS A 2 -7.50 -11.53 7.29
C HIS A 2 -7.48 -10.30 6.38
N ALA A 3 -6.38 -10.14 5.66
CA ALA A 3 -6.23 -9.17 4.59
C ALA A 3 -5.78 -9.92 3.33
N TRP A 4 -6.31 -9.53 2.18
CA TRP A 4 -5.93 -10.12 0.91
C TRP A 4 -5.68 -9.03 -0.13
N LEU A 5 -4.60 -9.21 -0.89
CA LEU A 5 -4.29 -8.35 -2.02
C LEU A 5 -5.15 -8.74 -3.21
N THR A 6 -5.80 -7.76 -3.82
CA THR A 6 -6.58 -7.92 -5.06
C THR A 6 -5.82 -7.38 -6.27
N THR A 7 -4.85 -6.49 -6.05
CA THR A 7 -4.01 -5.94 -7.11
C THR A 7 -2.61 -5.70 -6.57
N ILE A 8 -1.61 -6.11 -7.34
CA ILE A 8 -0.22 -5.68 -7.20
C ILE A 8 0.31 -5.35 -8.58
N SER A 9 0.71 -4.10 -8.78
CA SER A 9 1.13 -3.60 -10.09
C SER A 9 2.39 -2.74 -9.94
N TRP A 10 3.38 -2.99 -10.79
CA TRP A 10 4.62 -2.21 -10.83
C TRP A 10 4.79 -1.54 -12.18
N GLN A 11 4.80 -0.20 -12.20
CA GLN A 11 4.99 0.57 -13.42
C GLN A 11 5.76 1.86 -13.14
N GLN A 12 6.79 2.14 -13.94
CA GLN A 12 7.54 3.41 -13.92
C GLN A 12 8.02 3.84 -12.52
N GLY A 13 8.52 2.88 -11.72
CA GLY A 13 8.97 3.17 -10.36
C GLY A 13 7.87 3.31 -9.32
N THR A 14 6.61 3.09 -9.71
CA THR A 14 5.43 3.15 -8.83
C THR A 14 4.86 1.75 -8.61
N LEU A 15 4.69 1.39 -7.34
CA LEU A 15 3.98 0.20 -6.87
C LEU A 15 2.56 0.60 -6.48
N GLU A 16 1.58 0.01 -7.13
CA GLU A 16 0.18 0.08 -6.72
C GLU A 16 -0.21 -1.22 -6.00
N ILE A 17 -0.83 -1.08 -4.83
CA ILE A 17 -1.33 -2.19 -4.03
C ILE A 17 -2.80 -1.91 -3.70
N LYS A 18 -3.68 -2.84 -4.04
CA LYS A 18 -5.10 -2.82 -3.63
C LYS A 18 -5.44 -4.11 -2.91
N GLY A 19 -6.40 -4.04 -2.01
CA GLY A 19 -6.85 -5.22 -1.29
C GLY A 19 -8.10 -4.99 -0.47
N LEU A 20 -8.54 -6.05 0.19
CA LEU A 20 -9.60 -5.99 1.19
C LEU A 20 -9.08 -6.48 2.54
N THR A 21 -9.65 -5.97 3.62
CA THR A 21 -9.44 -6.46 4.98
C THR A 21 -10.71 -6.33 5.81
N THR A 22 -10.94 -7.25 6.74
CA THR A 22 -12.03 -7.11 7.74
C THR A 22 -11.60 -6.30 8.96
N SER A 23 -10.32 -5.91 9.05
CA SER A 23 -9.75 -5.22 10.21
C SER A 23 -9.18 -3.86 9.81
N ILE A 24 -9.77 -2.79 10.34
CA ILE A 24 -9.23 -1.43 10.20
C ILE A 24 -7.89 -1.29 10.92
N THR A 25 -7.69 -2.04 12.01
CA THR A 25 -6.42 -2.09 12.75
C THR A 25 -5.31 -2.68 11.90
N ALA A 26 -5.59 -3.78 11.17
CA ALA A 26 -4.64 -4.36 10.23
C ALA A 26 -4.29 -3.38 9.09
N LEU A 27 -5.25 -2.57 8.65
CA LEU A 27 -4.98 -1.52 7.65
C LEU A 27 -4.04 -0.44 8.19
N ASN A 28 -4.26 0.04 9.41
CA ASN A 28 -3.40 1.03 10.05
C ASN A 28 -1.96 0.49 10.27
N ALA A 29 -1.83 -0.79 10.64
CA ALA A 29 -0.53 -1.43 10.80
C ALA A 29 0.20 -1.59 9.45
N LEU A 30 -0.53 -1.96 8.38
CA LEU A 30 0.00 -2.01 7.03
C LEU A 30 0.49 -0.64 6.57
N GLU A 31 -0.34 0.41 6.71
CA GLU A 31 0.05 1.76 6.31
C GLU A 31 1.29 2.25 7.06
N THR A 32 1.36 1.97 8.36
CA THR A 32 2.53 2.30 9.19
C THR A 32 3.78 1.60 8.66
N SER A 33 3.69 0.31 8.33
CA SER A 33 4.81 -0.46 7.78
C SER A 33 5.25 0.09 6.42
N LEU A 34 4.30 0.45 5.55
CA LEU A 34 4.57 1.05 4.25
C LEU A 34 5.25 2.42 4.36
N ARG A 35 4.91 3.23 5.37
CA ARG A 35 5.56 4.53 5.63
C ARG A 35 6.98 4.39 6.16
N GLN A 36 7.26 3.33 6.92
CA GLN A 36 8.57 3.08 7.51
C GLN A 36 9.53 2.32 6.57
N ASP A 37 9.03 1.81 5.44
CA ASP A 37 9.84 1.05 4.50
C ASP A 37 11.01 1.87 3.93
N ALA A 38 12.20 1.30 3.89
CA ALA A 38 13.42 1.98 3.44
C ALA A 38 13.53 2.08 1.91
N SER A 39 12.78 1.26 1.17
CA SER A 39 12.86 1.14 -0.30
C SER A 39 11.76 1.93 -1.01
N PHE A 40 10.67 2.26 -0.31
CA PHE A 40 9.50 2.92 -0.87
C PHE A 40 9.09 4.17 -0.08
N HIS A 41 8.50 5.13 -0.78
CA HIS A 41 7.72 6.22 -0.20
C HIS A 41 6.25 5.98 -0.49
N LEU A 42 5.41 6.00 0.54
CA LEU A 42 3.96 6.02 0.35
C LEU A 42 3.56 7.40 -0.20
N ASN A 43 3.14 7.47 -1.47
CA ASN A 43 2.80 8.73 -2.12
C ASN A 43 1.35 9.11 -1.85
N GLN A 44 0.45 8.14 -2.05
CA GLN A 44 -0.97 8.36 -2.03
C GLN A 44 -1.67 7.18 -1.36
N ARG A 45 -2.59 7.53 -0.47
CA ARG A 45 -3.63 6.63 -0.01
C ARG A 45 -4.86 6.88 -0.88
N GLY A 46 -5.22 5.88 -1.68
CA GLY A 46 -6.46 5.89 -2.45
C GLY A 46 -7.67 5.67 -1.55
N ALA A 47 -8.85 5.47 -2.16
CA ALA A 47 -10.09 5.32 -1.41
C ALA A 47 -9.99 4.16 -0.41
N THR A 48 -10.12 4.47 0.89
CA THR A 48 -10.38 3.48 1.92
C THR A 48 -11.87 3.52 2.24
N GLN A 49 -12.61 2.49 1.85
CA GLN A 49 -14.05 2.44 2.05
C GLN A 49 -14.47 1.09 2.60
N GLN A 50 -15.37 1.10 3.56
CA GLN A 50 -16.02 -0.11 4.02
C GLN A 50 -17.17 -0.47 3.05
N ASP A 51 -17.17 -1.69 2.54
CA ASP A 51 -18.29 -2.20 1.75
C ASP A 51 -19.49 -2.56 2.64
N ALA A 52 -20.64 -2.87 2.01
CA ALA A 52 -21.87 -3.25 2.72
C ALA A 52 -21.74 -4.53 3.56
N GLN A 53 -20.67 -5.32 3.38
CA GLN A 53 -20.37 -6.53 4.14
C GLN A 53 -19.40 -6.25 5.30
N GLY A 54 -19.04 -4.99 5.53
CA GLY A 54 -18.14 -4.58 6.59
C GLY A 54 -16.65 -4.74 6.25
N ARG A 55 -16.29 -5.03 4.99
CA ARG A 55 -14.89 -5.18 4.57
C ARG A 55 -14.33 -3.86 4.07
N TRP A 56 -13.14 -3.52 4.52
CA TRP A 56 -12.39 -2.36 4.08
C TRP A 56 -11.68 -2.65 2.76
N GLN A 57 -12.08 -1.95 1.70
CA GLN A 57 -11.29 -1.79 0.48
C GLN A 57 -10.19 -0.76 0.74
N PHE A 58 -8.98 -1.05 0.29
CA PHE A 58 -7.86 -0.12 0.35
C PHE A 58 -7.09 -0.06 -0.96
N GLU A 59 -6.44 1.07 -1.18
CA GLU A 59 -5.53 1.33 -2.28
C GLU A 59 -4.36 2.18 -1.78
N TYR A 60 -3.15 1.77 -2.12
CA TYR A 60 -1.91 2.48 -1.83
C TYR A 60 -1.06 2.58 -3.09
N GLN A 61 -0.49 3.76 -3.33
CA GLN A 61 0.54 3.95 -4.33
C GLN A 61 1.84 4.35 -3.65
N LEU A 62 2.90 3.64 -3.97
CA LEU A 62 4.25 3.88 -3.46
C LEU A 62 5.23 4.14 -4.59
N THR A 63 6.15 5.08 -4.42
CA THR A 63 7.26 5.28 -5.36
C THR A 63 8.53 4.68 -4.78
N ARG A 64 9.34 4.03 -5.63
CA ARG A 64 10.68 3.60 -5.23
C ARG A 64 11.48 4.80 -4.75
N LYS A 65 12.09 4.67 -3.59
CA LYS A 65 13.22 5.53 -3.24
C LYS A 65 14.34 5.21 -4.24
N VAL A 66 14.72 6.20 -5.04
CA VAL A 66 15.97 6.12 -5.80
C VAL A 66 17.07 6.31 -4.77
N SER A 67 17.75 5.24 -4.40
CA SER A 67 19.00 5.37 -3.66
C SER A 67 19.98 6.07 -4.61
N ASP A 68 20.38 7.29 -4.27
CA ASP A 68 21.56 7.93 -4.86
C ASP A 68 22.76 7.05 -4.52
N GLY A 69 23.05 6.08 -5.38
CA GLY A 69 23.89 4.94 -5.01
C GLY A 69 24.18 4.00 -6.16
N HIS A 70 24.29 4.54 -7.38
CA HIS A 70 25.19 4.11 -8.46
C HIS A 70 24.81 4.84 -9.75
N ALA A 71 25.38 6.02 -9.95
CA ALA A 71 25.80 6.41 -11.29
C ALA A 71 27.26 5.94 -11.40
N LEU A 72 27.49 4.86 -12.16
CA LEU A 72 28.82 4.55 -12.70
C LEU A 72 29.02 5.38 -13.96
#